data_AF-A0AAU4XL70-F1
#
_entry.id   AF-A0AAU4XL70-F1
#
_cell.length_a   1.000
_cell.length_b   1.000
_cell.length_c   1.000
_cell.angle_alpha   90.00
_cell.angle_beta   90.00
_cell.angle_gamma   90.00
#
_symmetry.space_group_name_H-M   'P 1'
#
loop_
_entity.id
_entity.type
_entity.pdbx_description
1 polymer ?
#
loop_
_entity_poly.entity_id
_entity_poly.type
_entity_poly.pdbx_seq_one_letter_code
_entity_poly.pdbx_strand_id
1 'polypeptide(L)'
;MRSACRTQRTSWSGHETGAPTFALSELMIVEKVRGTGAAHEIHGELLRGRSEERVTLLVERDHPRVHALYEAWGYQHFGEVLPFEDAPPTTR
;
A
#
# COMPACT_ATOMS: atom_id res chain seq x y z
N MET A 1 -11.82 -1.84 8.42
CA MET A 1 -11.83 -1.69 6.95
C MET A 1 -10.39 -1.42 6.52
N ARG A 2 -9.85 -2.20 5.57
CA ARG A 2 -8.46 -1.99 5.11
C ARG A 2 -8.50 -1.14 3.85
N SER A 3 -7.80 -0.03 3.84
CA SER A 3 -7.63 0.85 2.70
C SER A 3 -6.53 0.33 1.79
N ALA A 4 -6.85 0.19 0.50
CA ALA A 4 -5.90 -0.19 -0.54
C ALA A 4 -5.20 1.06 -1.07
N CYS A 5 -3.88 1.06 -0.97
CA CYS A 5 -3.01 2.07 -1.54
C CYS A 5 -2.34 1.50 -2.79
N ARG A 6 -2.38 2.24 -3.90
CA ARG A 6 -1.74 1.87 -5.18
C ARG A 6 -0.73 2.94 -5.61
N THR A 7 0.42 2.52 -6.12
CA THR A 7 1.33 3.40 -6.86
C THR A 7 1.15 3.17 -8.37
N GLN A 8 0.90 4.23 -9.14
CA GLN A 8 0.91 4.23 -10.61
C GLN A 8 2.09 5.04 -11.13
N ARG A 9 2.87 4.46 -12.04
CA ARG A 9 3.79 5.20 -12.90
C ARG A 9 3.04 5.44 -14.21
N THR A 10 2.67 6.69 -14.46
CA THR A 10 2.01 7.24 -15.68
C THR A 10 0.46 7.26 -15.68
N SER A 11 -0.06 8.34 -16.30
CA SER A 11 -1.38 8.98 -16.18
C SER A 11 -2.61 8.10 -16.46
N TRP A 12 -3.66 8.27 -15.65
CA TRP A 12 -4.87 7.44 -15.68
C TRP A 12 -5.86 7.81 -16.79
N SER A 13 -6.11 6.84 -17.68
CA SER A 13 -7.39 6.62 -18.38
C SER A 13 -7.92 5.30 -17.83
N GLY A 14 -9.20 5.17 -17.47
CA GLY A 14 -9.78 4.04 -16.72
C GLY A 14 -9.78 2.65 -17.38
N HIS A 15 -8.73 2.27 -18.10
CA HIS A 15 -8.57 0.98 -18.76
C HIS A 15 -7.75 0.02 -17.90
N GLU A 16 -8.30 -1.17 -17.63
CA GLU A 16 -7.56 -2.31 -17.10
C GLU A 16 -6.51 -2.73 -18.15
N THR A 17 -5.23 -2.53 -17.84
CA THR A 17 -4.12 -2.77 -18.79
C THR A 17 -3.79 -4.26 -18.93
N GLY A 18 -4.37 -5.13 -18.09
CA GLY A 18 -4.04 -6.57 -18.04
C GLY A 18 -2.65 -6.88 -17.47
N ALA A 19 -1.90 -5.84 -17.05
CA ALA A 19 -0.58 -5.99 -16.47
C ALA A 19 -0.66 -6.55 -15.03
N PRO A 20 0.27 -7.43 -14.63
CA PRO A 20 0.30 -7.99 -13.29
C PRO A 20 0.46 -6.89 -12.23
N THR A 21 -0.24 -7.04 -11.11
CA THR A 21 -0.12 -6.17 -9.93
C THR A 21 0.60 -6.94 -8.82
N PHE A 22 1.62 -6.33 -8.23
CA PHE A 22 2.27 -6.89 -7.05
C PHE A 22 1.47 -6.53 -5.78
N ALA A 23 1.02 -7.53 -5.05
CA ALA A 23 0.33 -7.35 -3.77
C ALA A 23 1.35 -7.46 -2.62
N LEU A 24 1.62 -6.35 -1.95
CA LEU A 24 2.41 -6.31 -0.73
C LEU A 24 1.49 -6.55 0.47
N SER A 25 1.63 -7.70 1.11
CA SER A 25 0.82 -8.06 2.28
C SER A 25 1.31 -7.37 3.55
N GLU A 26 2.60 -7.52 3.88
CA GLU A 26 3.16 -7.04 5.15
C GLU A 26 4.59 -6.54 4.95
N LEU A 27 4.91 -5.43 5.62
CA LEU A 27 6.27 -4.91 5.75
C LEU A 27 6.52 -4.59 7.23
N MET A 28 7.34 -5.41 7.87
CA MET A 28 7.65 -5.28 9.29
C MET A 28 9.13 -5.00 9.48
N ILE A 29 9.42 -4.12 10.43
CA ILE A 29 10.78 -3.84 10.89
C ILE A 29 10.90 -4.13 12.38
N VAL A 30 12.06 -4.64 12.78
CA VAL A 30 12.37 -4.87 14.21
C VAL A 30 12.43 -3.53 14.95
N GLU A 31 12.05 -3.53 16.22
CA GLU A 31 11.88 -2.28 16.99
C GLU A 31 13.14 -1.43 17.05
N LYS A 32 14.30 -2.08 17.10
CA LYS A 32 15.62 -1.46 17.19
C LYS A 32 15.96 -0.52 16.03
N VAL A 33 15.29 -0.65 14.88
CA VAL A 33 15.54 0.15 13.68
C VAL A 33 14.32 0.99 13.26
N ARG A 34 13.34 1.16 14.15
CA ARG A 34 12.21 2.07 13.88
C ARG A 34 12.72 3.52 13.82
N GLY A 35 12.12 4.31 12.93
CA GLY A 35 12.45 5.73 12.76
C GLY A 35 13.75 6.03 12.01
N THR A 36 14.49 5.01 11.56
CA THR A 36 15.75 5.20 10.82
C THR A 36 15.57 5.32 9.30
N GLY A 37 14.36 5.08 8.79
CA GLY A 37 14.10 4.98 7.35
C GLY A 37 14.25 3.57 6.78
N ALA A 38 14.67 2.58 7.56
CA ALA A 38 14.88 1.20 7.10
C ALA A 38 13.67 0.58 6.38
N ALA A 39 12.45 0.90 6.82
CA ALA A 39 11.24 0.42 6.14
C ALA A 39 11.15 0.94 4.69
N HIS A 40 11.53 2.20 4.45
CA HIS A 40 11.51 2.78 3.11
C HIS A 40 12.60 2.17 2.22
N GLU A 41 13.79 1.92 2.76
CA GLU A 41 14.87 1.28 2.03
C GLU A 41 14.51 -0.16 1.63
N ILE A 42 14.01 -0.96 2.58
CA ILE A 42 13.56 -2.33 2.31
C ILE A 42 12.44 -2.32 1.27
N HIS A 43 11.49 -1.40 1.38
CA HIS A 43 10.42 -1.24 0.41
C HIS A 43 10.95 -0.90 -0.98
N GLY A 44 11.86 0.07 -1.08
CA GLY A 44 12.50 0.46 -2.33
C GLY A 44 13.24 -0.70 -2.98
N GLU A 45 14.03 -1.45 -2.21
CA GLU A 45 14.75 -2.63 -2.70
C GLU A 45 13.80 -3.77 -3.11
N LEU A 46 12.71 -3.99 -2.37
CA LEU A 46 11.70 -4.99 -2.73
C LEU A 46 11.03 -4.69 -4.07
N LEU A 47 10.83 -3.41 -4.38
CA LEU A 47 10.23 -2.97 -5.64
C LEU A 47 11.25 -2.81 -6.77
N ARG A 48 12.54 -2.74 -6.45
CA ARG A 48 13.61 -2.54 -7.43
C ARG A 48 13.72 -3.75 -8.35
N GLY A 49 13.71 -3.50 -9.66
CA GLY A 49 13.87 -4.54 -10.69
C GLY A 49 12.61 -5.39 -10.95
N ARG A 50 11.49 -5.07 -10.30
CA ARG A 50 10.19 -5.70 -10.59
C ARG A 50 9.64 -5.27 -11.95
N SER A 51 8.98 -6.19 -12.64
CA SER A 51 8.34 -5.94 -13.94
C SER A 51 6.88 -5.50 -13.82
N GLU A 52 6.26 -5.64 -12.65
CA GLU A 52 4.90 -5.19 -12.40
C GLU A 52 4.79 -3.66 -12.43
N GLU A 53 3.78 -3.15 -13.13
CA GLU A 53 3.54 -1.72 -13.28
C GLU A 53 2.93 -1.08 -12.02
N ARG A 54 2.34 -1.93 -11.17
CA ARG A 54 1.50 -1.51 -10.04
C ARG A 54 1.84 -2.32 -8.80
N VAL A 55 1.87 -1.63 -7.67
CA VAL A 55 1.96 -2.26 -6.34
C VAL A 55 0.74 -1.85 -5.54
N THR A 56 0.18 -2.80 -4.80
CA THR A 56 -0.93 -2.55 -3.88
C THR A 56 -0.56 -2.98 -2.47
N LEU A 57 -1.03 -2.25 -1.46
CA LEU A 57 -0.91 -2.63 -0.06
C LEU A 57 -2.17 -2.24 0.70
N LEU A 58 -2.44 -2.95 1.79
CA LEU A 58 -3.59 -2.71 2.65
C LEU A 58 -3.15 -2.06 3.97
N VAL A 59 -3.73 -0.90 4.28
CA VAL A 59 -3.54 -0.17 5.55
C VAL A 59 -4.84 -0.19 6.33
N GLU A 60 -4.79 -0.28 7.66
CA GLU A 60 -6.00 -0.05 8.47
C GLU A 60 -6.55 1.37 8.25
N ARG A 61 -7.87 1.49 8.01
CA ARG A 61 -8.53 2.79 7.72
C ARG A 61 -8.23 3.84 8.79
N ASP A 62 -8.35 3.47 10.06
CA ASP A 62 -8.25 4.41 11.19
C ASP A 62 -6.79 4.64 11.65
N HIS A 63 -5.84 4.62 10.70
CA HIS A 63 -4.41 4.81 10.99
C HIS A 63 -3.76 5.91 10.14
N PRO A 64 -4.21 7.18 10.27
CA PRO A 64 -3.90 8.28 9.33
C PRO A 64 -2.40 8.56 9.17
N ARG A 65 -1.59 8.28 10.21
CA ARG A 65 -0.12 8.43 10.13
C ARG A 65 0.51 7.47 9.14
N VAL A 66 -0.02 6.24 9.04
CA VAL A 66 0.50 5.22 8.11
C VAL A 66 0.04 5.51 6.68
N HIS A 67 -1.18 6.03 6.52
CA HIS A 67 -1.63 6.56 5.22
C HIS A 67 -0.70 7.66 4.72
N ALA A 68 -0.49 8.71 5.52
CA ALA A 68 0.41 9.80 5.16
C ALA A 68 1.84 9.34 4.87
N LEU A 69 2.33 8.31 5.57
CA LEU A 69 3.64 7.71 5.29
C LEU A 69 3.70 7.10 3.90
N TYR A 70 2.73 6.25 3.55
CA TYR A 70 2.71 5.62 2.23
C TYR A 70 2.40 6.63 1.12
N GLU A 71 1.57 7.64 1.36
CA GLU A 71 1.35 8.75 0.43
C GLU A 71 2.65 9.50 0.13
N ALA A 72 3.47 9.76 1.16
CA ALA A 72 4.79 10.36 0.97
C ALA A 72 5.75 9.49 0.15
N TRP A 73 5.51 8.17 0.07
CA TRP A 73 6.26 7.25 -0.80
C TRP A 73 5.66 7.12 -2.21
N GLY A 74 4.63 7.90 -2.53
CA GLY A 74 3.98 7.92 -3.84
C GLY A 74 2.83 6.92 -3.98
N TYR A 75 2.29 6.41 -2.88
CA TYR A 75 1.02 5.68 -2.92
C TYR A 75 -0.16 6.65 -2.97
N GLN A 76 -1.27 6.17 -3.52
CA GLN A 76 -2.55 6.87 -3.51
C GLN A 76 -3.63 5.91 -3.03
N HIS A 77 -4.58 6.42 -2.25
CA HIS A 77 -5.76 5.65 -1.86
C HIS A 77 -6.61 5.30 -3.08
N PHE A 78 -6.89 4.01 -3.27
CA PHE A 78 -7.66 3.49 -4.41
C PHE A 78 -9.02 2.94 -4.00
N GLY A 79 -9.20 2.49 -2.77
CA GLY A 79 -10.48 1.96 -2.29
C GLY A 79 -10.36 1.23 -0.97
N GLU A 80 -11.49 0.70 -0.50
CA GLU A 80 -11.55 -0.07 0.75
C GLU A 80 -11.86 -1.54 0.46
N VAL A 81 -11.25 -2.43 1.24
CA VAL A 81 -11.52 -3.86 1.23
C VAL A 81 -12.18 -4.24 2.55
N LEU A 82 -13.35 -4.85 2.43
CA LEU A 82 -14.04 -5.51 3.53
C LEU A 82 -13.56 -6.96 3.64
N PRO A 83 -13.39 -7.48 4.86
CA PRO A 83 -13.03 -8.89 5.05
C PRO A 83 -14.16 -9.84 4.59
N PHE A 84 -15.42 -9.40 4.64
CA PHE A 84 -16.61 -10.08 4.12
C PHE A 84 -17.72 -9.05 3.89
N GLU A 85 -18.73 -9.40 3.06
CA GLU A 85 -19.77 -8.48 2.54
C GLU A 85 -20.54 -7.72 3.64
N ASP A 86 -20.87 -8.39 4.74
CA ASP A 86 -21.59 -7.80 5.89
C ASP A 86 -20.69 -7.38 7.06
N ALA A 87 -19.40 -7.14 6.80
CA ALA A 87 -18.48 -6.76 7.87
C ALA A 87 -18.87 -5.39 8.45
N PRO A 88 -19.13 -5.28 9.77
CA PRO A 88 -19.44 -4.00 10.37
C PRO A 88 -18.24 -3.05 10.24
N PRO A 89 -18.48 -1.72 10.07
CA PRO A 89 -17.39 -0.76 10.11
C PRO A 89 -16.69 -0.85 11.46
N THR A 90 -15.43 -1.29 11.44
CA THR A 90 -14.58 -1.25 12.62
C THR A 90 -14.47 0.22 13.03
N THR A 91 -15.01 0.58 14.19
CA THR A 91 -14.87 1.90 14.80
C THR A 91 -14.04 1.68 16.06
N ARG A 92 -12.93 2.42 16.23
CA ARG A 92 -12.10 2.38 17.43
C ARG A 92 -12.31 3.62 18.28
#